data_AF-A0AAD0YET5-F1
#
_entry.id   AF-A0AAD0YET5-F1
#
_cell.length_a   1.000
_cell.length_b   1.000
_cell.length_c   1.000
_cell.angle_alpha   90.00
_cell.angle_beta   90.00
_cell.angle_gamma   90.00
#
_symmetry.space_group_name_H-M   'P 1'
#
loop_
_entity.id
_entity.type
_entity.pdbx_description
1 polymer ?
#
loop_
_entity_poly.entity_id
_entity_poly.type
_entity_poly.pdbx_seq_one_letter_code
_entity_poly.pdbx_strand_id
1 'polypeptide(L)'
;MKILNKLVYLKNVELLPENGLLLKFDNLPIWRNNHLNIYFTDRHHDYYECVSIYFKKNVLNYHMIFKSLAGEQLYIEISNQLLNVWYAEYFDHIEDRNTVDYLEEIEVLNFRSEKMEKTIQDWKDEYINLETTYLDLLRGSK
;
A
#
# COMPACT_ATOMS: atom_id res chain seq x y z
N MET A 1 -18.10 8.46 -2.80
CA MET A 1 -16.67 8.30 -2.57
C MET A 1 -16.49 7.18 -1.55
N LYS A 2 -15.80 6.08 -1.88
CA LYS A 2 -15.56 5.00 -0.90
C LYS A 2 -14.13 4.49 -1.05
N ILE A 3 -13.28 4.83 -0.09
CA ILE A 3 -11.94 4.28 0.02
C ILE A 3 -12.04 2.77 0.20
N LEU A 4 -11.24 2.04 -0.57
CA LEU A 4 -11.25 0.58 -0.62
C LEU A 4 -10.36 -0.06 0.45
N ASN A 5 -9.28 0.61 0.83
CA ASN A 5 -8.39 0.23 1.91
C ASN A 5 -8.67 1.06 3.17
N LYS A 6 -8.73 0.40 4.33
CA LYS A 6 -8.77 1.00 5.66
C LYS A 6 -7.39 1.09 6.31
N LEU A 7 -6.49 0.17 5.97
CA LEU A 7 -5.07 0.25 6.34
C LEU A 7 -4.30 1.12 5.33
N VAL A 8 -3.27 1.83 5.79
CA VAL A 8 -2.71 2.96 5.04
C VAL A 8 -1.40 2.66 4.32
N TYR A 9 -0.51 1.84 4.88
CA TYR A 9 0.81 1.61 4.30
C TYR A 9 0.76 0.52 3.24
N LEU A 10 1.17 0.82 2.01
CA LEU A 10 1.34 -0.21 0.98
C LEU A 10 2.55 -1.09 1.32
N LYS A 11 2.32 -2.32 1.73
CA LYS A 11 3.36 -3.26 2.18
C LYS A 11 3.96 -4.04 1.03
N ASN A 12 3.11 -4.59 0.17
CA ASN A 12 3.55 -5.44 -0.94
C ASN A 12 2.60 -5.35 -2.12
N VAL A 13 3.15 -5.65 -3.30
CA VAL A 13 2.46 -5.64 -4.59
C VAL A 13 2.79 -6.93 -5.30
N GLU A 14 1.77 -7.70 -5.65
CA GLU A 14 1.92 -8.99 -6.34
C GLU A 14 1.17 -8.98 -7.67
N LEU A 15 1.77 -9.58 -8.70
CA LEU A 15 1.10 -9.83 -9.96
C LEU A 15 0.10 -10.97 -9.79
N LEU A 16 -1.13 -10.74 -10.25
CA LEU A 16 -2.14 -11.78 -10.37
C LEU A 16 -2.30 -12.19 -11.85
N PRO A 17 -2.84 -13.39 -12.10
CA PRO A 17 -3.32 -13.76 -13.43
C PRO A 17 -4.33 -12.75 -13.98
N GLU A 18 -4.60 -12.83 -15.30
CA GLU A 18 -5.65 -12.04 -15.95
C GLU A 18 -5.47 -10.53 -15.77
N ASN A 19 -4.22 -10.07 -15.83
CA ASN A 19 -3.89 -8.64 -15.80
C ASN A 19 -4.32 -7.95 -14.49
N GLY A 20 -4.16 -8.66 -13.37
CA GLY A 20 -4.49 -8.16 -12.03
C GLY A 20 -3.28 -7.83 -11.17
N LEU A 21 -3.50 -7.00 -10.16
CA LEU A 21 -2.58 -6.74 -9.05
C LEU A 21 -3.26 -7.02 -7.73
N LEU A 22 -2.50 -7.59 -6.80
CA LEU A 22 -2.84 -7.65 -5.39
C LEU A 22 -2.02 -6.61 -4.65
N LEU A 23 -2.70 -5.64 -4.07
CA LEU A 23 -2.11 -4.62 -3.20
C LEU A 23 -2.37 -5.02 -1.75
N LYS A 24 -1.30 -5.22 -0.97
CA LYS A 24 -1.38 -5.57 0.45
C LYS A 24 -1.06 -4.36 1.30
N PHE A 25 -2.02 -3.94 2.11
CA PHE A 25 -1.91 -2.82 3.03
C PHE A 25 -1.74 -3.29 4.46
N ASP A 26 -1.03 -2.49 5.25
CA ASP A 26 -0.76 -2.71 6.67
C ASP A 26 -0.84 -1.36 7.43
N ASN A 27 -1.09 -1.42 8.74
CA ASN A 27 -0.97 -0.26 9.63
C ASN A 27 0.41 -0.15 10.28
N LEU A 28 1.26 -1.17 10.16
CA LEU A 28 2.63 -1.07 10.58
C LEU A 28 3.46 -0.32 9.53
N PRO A 29 4.23 0.71 9.94
CA PRO A 29 5.09 1.43 9.03
C PRO A 29 6.16 0.51 8.44
N ILE A 30 6.59 0.80 7.21
CA ILE A 30 7.81 0.21 6.68
C ILE A 30 9.00 0.93 7.31
N TRP A 31 9.66 0.25 8.24
CA TRP A 31 10.77 0.77 9.05
C TRP A 31 11.97 1.32 8.27
N ARG A 32 12.08 1.01 6.97
CA ARG A 32 13.12 1.54 6.08
C ARG A 32 12.85 2.97 5.60
N ASN A 33 11.63 3.49 5.78
CA ASN A 33 11.27 4.82 5.32
C ASN A 33 11.56 5.84 6.44
N ASN A 34 12.39 6.84 6.14
CA ASN A 34 12.82 7.88 7.11
C ASN A 34 11.76 8.98 7.34
N HIS A 35 10.65 8.92 6.61
CA HIS A 35 9.54 9.86 6.77
C HIS A 35 8.67 9.50 7.99
N LEU A 36 7.99 10.51 8.55
CA LEU A 36 7.21 10.41 9.79
C LEU A 36 6.33 9.15 9.83
N ASN A 37 6.67 8.21 10.71
CA ASN A 37 5.87 7.03 10.99
C ASN A 37 4.73 7.41 11.94
N ILE A 38 3.55 7.63 11.38
CA ILE A 38 2.34 7.94 12.15
C ILE A 38 1.66 6.61 12.47
N TYR A 39 1.63 6.25 13.75
CA TYR A 39 0.89 5.08 14.21
C TYR A 39 -0.59 5.42 14.30
N PHE A 40 -1.41 4.78 13.46
CA PHE A 40 -2.85 4.74 13.68
C PHE A 40 -3.12 3.77 14.85
N THR A 41 -3.88 4.23 15.85
CA THR A 41 -4.07 3.55 17.13
C THR A 41 -4.83 2.22 17.03
N ASP A 42 -5.46 1.95 15.89
CA ASP A 42 -6.14 0.69 15.60
C ASP A 42 -5.12 -0.33 15.08
N ARG A 43 -4.57 -1.06 16.05
CA ARG A 43 -3.62 -2.16 15.84
C ARG A 43 -4.28 -3.34 15.14
N HIS A 44 -4.39 -3.27 13.83
CA HIS A 44 -4.78 -4.37 12.96
C HIS A 44 -3.57 -5.23 12.62
N HIS A 45 -3.08 -5.96 13.62
CA HIS A 45 -1.77 -6.61 13.57
C HIS A 45 -1.81 -7.95 12.81
N ASP A 46 -2.91 -8.67 12.87
CA ASP A 46 -2.95 -10.07 12.41
C ASP A 46 -3.26 -10.26 10.93
N TYR A 47 -3.60 -9.19 10.20
CA TYR A 47 -3.98 -9.28 8.81
C TYR A 47 -3.44 -8.13 7.97
N TYR A 48 -3.22 -8.42 6.69
CA TYR A 48 -3.17 -7.42 5.63
C TYR A 48 -4.59 -7.09 5.16
N GLU A 49 -4.80 -5.84 4.79
CA GLU A 49 -5.94 -5.48 3.96
C GLU A 49 -5.54 -5.54 2.50
N CYS A 50 -6.22 -6.40 1.76
CA CYS A 50 -5.88 -6.74 0.40
C CYS A 50 -6.89 -6.10 -0.55
N VAL A 51 -6.39 -5.42 -1.57
CA VAL A 51 -7.19 -4.94 -2.70
C VAL A 51 -6.66 -5.59 -3.97
N SER A 52 -7.45 -6.51 -4.53
CA SER A 52 -7.20 -7.09 -5.83
C SER A 52 -7.85 -6.21 -6.89
N ILE A 53 -7.08 -5.75 -7.89
CA ILE A 53 -7.54 -4.86 -8.96
C ILE A 53 -7.19 -5.50 -10.31
N TYR A 54 -8.18 -5.63 -11.19
CA TYR A 54 -8.01 -6.17 -12.53
C TYR A 54 -8.14 -5.04 -13.54
N PHE A 55 -7.12 -4.83 -14.37
CA PHE A 55 -7.02 -3.67 -15.25
C PHE A 55 -7.49 -3.99 -16.66
N LYS A 56 -8.00 -2.97 -17.38
CA LYS A 56 -8.30 -3.12 -18.82
C LYS A 56 -7.03 -3.08 -19.70
N LYS A 57 -6.00 -2.35 -19.26
CA LYS A 57 -4.72 -2.15 -19.96
C LYS A 57 -3.57 -2.89 -19.25
N ASN A 58 -2.45 -3.09 -19.96
CA ASN A 58 -1.29 -3.86 -19.48
C ASN A 58 -0.86 -3.50 -18.04
N VAL A 59 -0.85 -4.52 -17.18
CA VAL A 59 -0.57 -4.43 -15.74
C VAL A 59 0.89 -4.20 -15.38
N LEU A 60 1.85 -4.51 -16.27
CA LEU A 60 3.28 -4.46 -15.92
C LEU A 60 3.75 -3.05 -15.57
N ASN A 61 3.26 -2.03 -16.27
CA ASN A 61 3.59 -0.64 -15.96
C ASN A 61 3.02 -0.25 -14.59
N TYR A 62 1.76 -0.59 -14.32
CA TYR A 62 1.13 -0.33 -13.04
C TYR A 62 1.80 -1.09 -11.90
N HIS A 63 2.21 -2.34 -12.13
CA HIS A 63 2.97 -3.14 -11.18
C HIS A 63 4.26 -2.44 -10.77
N MET A 64 5.02 -1.92 -11.73
CA MET A 64 6.27 -1.20 -11.44
C MET A 64 6.02 0.08 -10.65
N ILE A 65 4.98 0.85 -11.00
CA ILE A 65 4.60 2.07 -10.28
C ILE A 65 4.21 1.73 -8.85
N PHE A 66 3.24 0.83 -8.63
CA PHE A 66 2.83 0.44 -7.28
C PHE A 66 3.99 -0.15 -6.47
N LYS A 67 4.86 -0.93 -7.09
CA LYS A 67 6.03 -1.49 -6.41
C LYS A 67 7.01 -0.42 -5.95
N SER A 68 7.17 0.67 -6.71
CA SER A 68 7.99 1.82 -6.28
C SER A 68 7.36 2.62 -5.12
N LEU A 69 6.06 2.46 -4.88
CA LEU A 69 5.33 3.11 -3.80
C LEU A 69 5.23 2.24 -2.53
N ALA A 70 5.91 1.09 -2.50
CA ALA A 70 5.93 0.25 -1.31
C ALA A 70 6.58 1.01 -0.15
N GLY A 71 5.85 1.15 0.96
CA GLY A 71 6.25 1.92 2.13
C GLY A 71 5.60 3.29 2.24
N GLU A 72 4.88 3.72 1.21
CA GLU A 72 4.11 4.95 1.22
C GLU A 72 2.73 4.74 1.85
N GLN A 73 2.22 5.79 2.48
CA GLN A 73 0.83 5.84 2.95
C GLN A 73 -0.06 6.21 1.77
N LEU A 74 -0.91 5.29 1.32
CA LEU A 74 -1.74 5.47 0.15
C LEU A 74 -3.21 5.21 0.47
N TYR A 75 -4.08 5.98 -0.16
CA TYR A 75 -5.52 5.70 -0.23
C TYR A 75 -5.90 5.36 -1.66
N ILE A 76 -6.73 4.32 -1.80
CA ILE A 76 -7.24 3.87 -3.08
C ILE A 76 -8.76 4.01 -3.11
N GLU A 77 -9.24 4.63 -4.18
CA GLU A 77 -10.65 4.64 -4.55
C GLU A 77 -10.81 4.09 -5.98
N ILE A 78 -11.94 3.44 -6.23
CA ILE A 78 -12.41 3.20 -7.59
C ILE A 78 -13.77 3.88 -7.77
N SER A 79 -13.85 4.80 -8.73
CA SER A 79 -15.06 5.56 -9.06
C SER A 79 -15.29 5.53 -10.56
N ASN A 80 -16.48 5.12 -11.02
CA ASN A 80 -16.80 4.96 -12.44
C ASN A 80 -15.75 4.14 -13.23
N GLN A 81 -15.28 3.02 -12.65
CA GLN A 81 -14.22 2.17 -13.21
C GLN A 81 -12.84 2.86 -13.34
N LEU A 82 -12.66 4.05 -12.79
CA LEU A 82 -11.37 4.72 -12.75
C LEU A 82 -10.75 4.54 -11.37
N LEU A 83 -9.48 4.15 -11.37
CA LEU A 83 -8.66 4.08 -10.18
C LEU A 83 -8.17 5.47 -9.81
N ASN A 84 -8.37 5.84 -8.55
CA ASN A 84 -7.75 7.01 -7.95
C ASN A 84 -6.86 6.57 -6.79
N VAL A 85 -5.65 7.13 -6.74
CA VAL A 85 -4.65 6.88 -5.69
C VAL A 85 -4.15 8.20 -5.15
N TRP A 86 -4.18 8.35 -3.83
CA TRP A 86 -3.66 9.53 -3.14
C TRP A 86 -2.60 9.15 -2.13
N TYR A 87 -1.62 10.03 -1.92
CA TYR A 87 -0.81 9.95 -0.72
C TYR A 87 -1.64 10.43 0.48
N ALA A 88 -1.46 9.78 1.62
CA ALA A 88 -2.23 10.12 2.82
C ALA A 88 -1.99 11.57 3.29
N GLU A 89 -0.81 12.12 3.04
CA GLU A 89 -0.46 13.52 3.37
C GLU A 89 -1.32 14.55 2.63
N TYR A 90 -1.90 14.19 1.47
CA TYR A 90 -2.79 15.06 0.68
C TYR A 90 -4.26 14.67 0.81
N PHE A 91 -4.61 13.76 1.73
CA PHE A 91 -5.99 13.28 1.84
C PHE A 91 -6.98 14.38 2.26
N ASP A 92 -6.55 15.47 2.90
CA ASP A 92 -7.43 16.61 3.21
C ASP A 92 -7.58 17.59 2.02
N HIS A 93 -6.82 17.39 0.95
CA HIS A 93 -6.80 18.21 -0.28
C HIS A 93 -7.40 17.44 -1.49
N ILE A 94 -8.52 16.74 -1.27
CA ILE A 94 -9.21 15.85 -2.23
C ILE A 94 -9.66 16.54 -3.55
N GLU A 95 -9.50 17.86 -3.66
CA GLU A 95 -9.83 18.58 -4.90
C GLU A 95 -9.01 18.08 -6.11
N ASP A 96 -7.79 17.57 -5.86
CA ASP A 96 -6.95 16.96 -6.89
C ASP A 96 -7.16 15.44 -6.94
N ARG A 97 -7.61 14.95 -8.11
CA ARG A 97 -7.70 13.51 -8.40
C ARG A 97 -6.31 12.98 -8.73
N ASN A 98 -5.93 11.84 -8.17
CA ASN A 98 -4.63 11.20 -8.40
C ASN A 98 -3.42 12.09 -8.05
N THR A 99 -3.06 12.17 -6.77
CA THR A 99 -1.83 12.87 -6.36
C THR A 99 -0.57 12.04 -6.56
N VAL A 100 -0.73 10.78 -7.01
CA VAL A 100 0.39 9.96 -7.47
C VAL A 100 0.58 10.23 -8.95
N ASP A 101 1.56 11.09 -9.25
CA ASP A 101 2.01 11.34 -10.61
C ASP A 101 2.18 9.99 -11.35
N TYR A 102 1.79 9.92 -12.62
CA TYR A 102 1.82 8.71 -13.48
C TYR A 102 0.69 7.68 -13.31
N LEU A 103 -0.27 7.86 -12.39
CA LEU A 103 -1.45 6.99 -12.27
C LEU A 103 -2.76 7.61 -12.82
N GLU A 104 -2.66 8.57 -13.75
CA GLU A 104 -3.83 9.22 -14.35
C GLU A 104 -4.63 8.28 -15.28
N GLU A 105 -5.96 8.37 -15.20
CA GLU A 105 -6.92 7.71 -16.12
C GLU A 105 -6.80 6.18 -16.22
N ILE A 106 -6.46 5.51 -15.11
CA ILE A 106 -6.37 4.05 -15.10
C ILE A 106 -7.76 3.41 -15.05
N GLU A 107 -8.10 2.69 -16.11
CA GLU A 107 -9.34 1.93 -16.19
C GLU A 107 -9.24 0.54 -15.54
N VAL A 108 -10.16 0.27 -14.64
CA VAL A 108 -10.34 -0.98 -13.91
C VAL A 108 -11.50 -1.76 -14.50
N LEU A 109 -11.30 -3.05 -14.73
CA LEU A 109 -12.33 -4.01 -15.11
C LEU A 109 -13.15 -4.45 -13.90
N ASN A 110 -12.47 -4.87 -12.83
CA ASN A 110 -13.08 -5.32 -11.58
C ASN A 110 -12.11 -5.17 -10.41
N PHE A 111 -12.63 -5.19 -9.18
CA PHE A 111 -11.84 -5.21 -7.96
C PHE A 111 -12.49 -6.05 -6.86
N ARG A 112 -11.69 -6.45 -5.88
CA ARG A 112 -12.14 -7.15 -4.67
C ARG A 112 -11.30 -6.71 -3.48
N SER A 113 -11.96 -6.44 -2.36
CA SER A 113 -11.29 -6.19 -1.08
C SER A 113 -11.49 -7.37 -0.14
N GLU A 114 -10.43 -7.79 0.55
CA GLU A 114 -10.49 -8.83 1.57
C GLU A 114 -9.44 -8.62 2.66
N LYS A 115 -9.58 -9.34 3.77
CA LYS A 115 -8.53 -9.43 4.79
C LYS A 115 -7.80 -10.73 4.61
N MET A 116 -6.48 -10.68 4.65
CA MET A 116 -5.60 -11.84 4.55
C MET A 116 -4.78 -11.94 5.83
N GLU A 117 -4.87 -13.07 6.55
CA GLU A 117 -4.05 -13.28 7.74
C GLU A 117 -2.57 -13.31 7.40
N LYS A 118 -1.76 -12.69 8.27
CA LYS A 118 -0.30 -12.74 8.16
C LYS A 118 0.18 -14.16 8.48
N THR A 119 1.07 -14.67 7.66
CA THR A 119 1.71 -15.96 7.88
C THR A 119 2.78 -15.86 8.98
N ILE A 120 3.24 -17.01 9.48
CA ILE A 120 4.39 -17.06 10.39
C ILE A 120 5.64 -16.43 9.75
N GLN A 121 5.80 -16.54 8.43
CA GLN A 121 6.94 -15.96 7.74
C GLN A 121 6.86 -14.43 7.69
N ASP A 122 5.67 -13.88 7.41
CA ASP A 122 5.42 -12.43 7.46
C ASP A 122 5.86 -11.85 8.81
N TRP A 123 5.48 -12.51 9.90
CA TRP A 123 5.87 -12.10 11.25
C TRP A 123 7.38 -12.12 11.45
N LYS A 124 8.06 -13.20 11.05
CA LYS A 124 9.52 -13.30 11.15
C LYS A 124 10.21 -12.17 10.40
N ASP A 125 9.75 -11.88 9.19
CA ASP A 125 10.33 -10.83 8.36
C ASP A 125 10.12 -9.45 8.98
N GLU A 126 8.95 -9.19 9.58
CA GLU A 126 8.70 -7.95 10.33
C GLU A 126 9.62 -7.80 11.54
N TYR A 127 9.80 -8.85 12.34
CA TYR A 127 10.71 -8.83 13.50
C TYR A 127 12.16 -8.59 13.08
N ILE A 128 12.63 -9.27 12.02
CA ILE A 128 13.99 -9.09 11.50
C ILE A 128 14.21 -7.64 11.02
N ASN A 129 13.23 -7.07 10.31
CA ASN A 129 13.31 -5.69 9.84
C ASN A 129 13.33 -4.69 11.01
N LEU A 130 12.52 -4.93 12.04
CA LEU A 130 12.51 -4.12 13.26
C LEU A 130 13.85 -4.18 14.00
N GLU A 131 14.39 -5.39 14.20
CA GLU A 131 15.69 -5.60 14.84
C GLU A 131 16.81 -4.90 14.07
N THR A 132 16.83 -5.06 12.75
CA THR A 132 17.82 -4.42 11.87
C THR A 132 17.77 -2.89 12.01
N THR A 133 16.56 -2.32 11.94
CA THR A 133 16.34 -0.88 12.07
C THR A 133 16.82 -0.37 13.44
N TYR A 134 16.49 -1.09 14.50
CA TYR A 134 16.94 -0.76 15.86
C TYR A 134 18.48 -0.76 15.97
N LEU A 135 19.14 -1.78 15.44
CA LEU A 135 20.60 -1.88 15.44
C LEU A 135 21.26 -0.77 14.60
N ASP A 136 20.67 -0.38 13.48
CA ASP A 136 21.17 0.71 12.65
C ASP A 136 21.04 2.07 13.35
N LEU A 137 19.92 2.33 14.03
CA LEU A 137 19.72 3.53 14.85
C LEU A 137 20.74 3.61 16.01
N LEU A 138 21.04 2.48 16.66
CA LEU A 138 22.10 2.41 17.69
C LEU A 138 23.50 2.69 17.13
N ARG A 139 23.76 2.34 15.87
CA ARG A 139 25.06 2.57 15.21
C ARG A 139 25.22 4.02 14.76
N GLY A 140 24.14 4.64 14.26
CA GLY A 140 24.11 6.04 13.81
C GLY A 140 24.05 7.09 14.93
N SER A 141 23.89 6.67 16.19
CA SER A 141 23.82 7.54 17.37
C SER A 141 25.18 7.74 18.09
N LYS A 142 26.29 7.60 17.35
CA LYS A 142 27.66 7.92 17.81
C LYS A 142 28.22 9.16 17.13
#